data_AF-A0AAV5ZVT1-F1
#
_entry.id   AF-A0AAV5ZVT1-F1
#
_cell.length_a   1.000
_cell.length_b   1.000
_cell.length_c   1.000
_cell.angle_alpha   90.00
_cell.angle_beta   90.00
_cell.angle_gamma   90.00
#
_symmetry.space_group_name_H-M   'P 1'
#
loop_
_entity.id
_entity.type
_entity.pdbx_description
1 polymer ?
#
loop_
_entity_poly.entity_id
_entity_poly.type
_entity_poly.pdbx_seq_one_letter_code
_entity_poly.pdbx_strand_id
1 'polypeptide(L)'
;MSTKSGTGSFDDLVNTTLPSLVSEVTAEGGRLYRSVMARVELPLLRHALELCGGNQLKAAKLLGINRNTLRKRLRLLGLLPVAGTNGAKAGSAARPA
;
A
#
# COMPACT_ATOMS: atom_id res chain seq x y z
N MET A 1 11.11 -19.27 -32.29
CA MET A 1 10.74 -17.91 -31.85
C MET A 1 9.89 -18.04 -30.59
N SER A 2 10.52 -17.97 -29.42
CA SER A 2 9.88 -18.27 -28.13
C SER A 2 9.29 -17.00 -27.52
N THR A 3 7.97 -16.94 -27.44
CA THR A 3 7.23 -15.93 -26.69
C THR A 3 7.39 -16.20 -25.19
N LYS A 4 8.40 -15.61 -24.55
CA LYS A 4 8.42 -15.43 -23.09
C LYS A 4 7.57 -14.22 -22.73
N SER A 5 6.25 -14.43 -22.65
CA SER A 5 5.32 -13.50 -22.05
C SER A 5 5.51 -13.47 -20.53
N GLY A 6 5.67 -12.28 -19.94
CA GLY A 6 4.98 -11.97 -18.69
C GLY A 6 5.76 -11.32 -17.54
N THR A 7 6.95 -11.80 -17.17
CA THR A 7 7.62 -11.31 -15.93
C THR A 7 8.79 -10.37 -16.15
N GLY A 8 9.46 -10.45 -17.31
CA GLY A 8 10.58 -9.56 -17.65
C GLY A 8 10.20 -8.08 -17.52
N SER A 9 8.98 -7.68 -17.90
CA SER A 9 8.59 -6.27 -17.83
C SER A 9 8.47 -5.71 -16.40
N PHE A 10 8.06 -6.51 -15.42
CA PHE A 10 7.94 -6.03 -14.03
C PHE A 10 9.27 -6.12 -13.32
N ASP A 11 9.98 -7.25 -13.47
CA ASP A 11 11.28 -7.43 -12.85
C ASP A 11 12.30 -6.41 -13.37
N ASP A 12 12.29 -6.11 -14.68
CA ASP A 12 13.14 -5.08 -15.27
C ASP A 12 12.76 -3.68 -14.79
N LEU A 13 11.46 -3.38 -14.68
CA LEU A 13 10.98 -2.09 -14.15
C LEU A 13 11.40 -1.92 -12.69
N VAL A 14 11.25 -2.97 -11.88
CA VAL A 14 11.66 -2.98 -10.48
C VAL A 14 13.16 -2.80 -10.39
N ASN A 15 13.96 -3.57 -11.13
CA ASN A 15 15.43 -3.45 -11.13
C ASN A 15 15.93 -2.08 -11.60
N THR A 16 15.19 -1.41 -12.48
CA THR A 16 15.51 -0.06 -12.97
C THR A 16 15.14 1.03 -11.95
N THR A 17 14.02 0.87 -11.23
CA THR A 17 13.47 1.90 -10.33
C THR A 17 13.94 1.77 -8.89
N LEU A 18 14.28 0.56 -8.42
CA LEU A 18 14.75 0.29 -7.07
C LEU A 18 15.98 1.12 -6.67
N PRO A 19 17.04 1.25 -7.51
CA PRO A 19 18.23 2.01 -7.16
C PRO A 19 17.90 3.48 -6.86
N SER A 20 17.03 4.10 -7.65
CA SER A 20 16.55 5.47 -7.44
C SER A 20 15.67 5.57 -6.18
N LEU A 21 14.81 4.58 -5.93
CA LEU A 21 13.98 4.55 -4.73
C LEU A 21 14.82 4.40 -3.44
N VAL A 22 15.90 3.63 -3.50
CA VAL A 22 16.82 3.40 -2.38
C VAL A 22 17.72 4.61 -2.15
N SER A 23 18.17 5.30 -3.19
CA SER A 23 18.98 6.51 -3.04
C SER A 23 18.19 7.67 -2.43
N GLU A 24 16.89 7.78 -2.76
CA GLU A 24 15.98 8.75 -2.13
C GLU A 24 15.72 8.46 -0.66
N VAL A 25 15.70 7.18 -0.27
CA VAL A 25 15.46 6.75 1.10
C VAL A 25 16.80 6.67 1.81
N THR A 26 17.26 7.82 2.31
CA THR A 26 18.49 7.92 3.10
C THR A 26 18.47 6.90 4.24
N ALA A 27 19.44 5.98 4.22
CA ALA A 27 19.54 4.85 5.15
C ALA A 27 19.99 5.31 6.54
N GLU A 28 19.19 6.14 7.21
CA GLU A 28 19.43 6.49 8.60
C GLU A 28 19.00 5.30 9.50
N GLY A 29 19.99 4.50 9.92
CA GLY A 29 19.86 3.56 11.03
C GLY A 29 19.21 2.21 10.71
N GLY A 30 19.52 1.60 9.56
CA GLY A 30 19.16 0.19 9.28
C GLY A 30 17.68 -0.04 8.96
N ARG A 31 16.89 1.02 8.74
CA ARG A 31 15.46 0.94 8.42
C ARG A 31 15.15 0.94 6.92
N LEU A 32 16.15 0.68 6.07
CA LEU A 32 16.00 0.69 4.61
C LEU A 32 14.88 -0.24 4.16
N TYR A 33 14.93 -1.51 4.59
CA TYR A 33 13.93 -2.52 4.24
C TYR A 33 12.51 -2.06 4.60
N ARG A 34 12.30 -1.56 5.82
CA ARG A 34 10.99 -1.09 6.28
C ARG A 34 10.48 0.10 5.45
N SER A 35 11.38 1.01 5.10
CA SER A 35 11.03 2.25 4.38
C SER A 35 10.69 1.98 2.91
N VAL A 36 11.51 1.14 2.25
CA VAL A 36 11.26 0.67 0.88
C VAL A 36 9.97 -0.16 0.84
N MET A 37 9.80 -1.12 1.76
CA MET A 37 8.59 -1.93 1.80
C MET A 37 7.33 -1.10 2.06
N ALA A 38 7.40 -0.07 2.91
CA ALA A 38 6.25 0.81 3.12
C ALA A 38 5.87 1.56 1.83
N ARG A 39 6.85 2.04 1.06
CA ARG A 39 6.63 2.71 -0.24
C ARG A 39 6.00 1.79 -1.29
N VAL A 40 6.33 0.49 -1.28
CA VAL A 40 5.78 -0.50 -2.22
C VAL A 40 4.41 -1.03 -1.76
N GLU A 41 4.26 -1.33 -0.47
CA GLU A 41 3.02 -1.87 0.08
C GLU A 41 1.86 -0.86 0.03
N LEU A 42 2.13 0.43 0.25
CA LEU A 42 1.10 1.47 0.25
C LEU A 42 0.28 1.53 -1.06
N PRO A 43 0.87 1.66 -2.26
CA PRO A 43 0.12 1.66 -3.51
C PRO A 43 -0.57 0.31 -3.77
N LEU A 44 0.06 -0.82 -3.43
CA LEU A 44 -0.54 -2.14 -3.60
C LEU A 44 -1.82 -2.29 -2.76
N LEU A 45 -1.75 -1.95 -1.47
CA LEU A 45 -2.88 -2.06 -0.56
C LEU A 45 -4.00 -1.07 -0.91
N ARG A 46 -3.63 0.14 -1.34
CA ARG A 46 -4.59 1.14 -1.82
C ARG A 46 -5.33 0.62 -3.05
N HIS A 47 -4.61 0.10 -4.04
CA HIS A 47 -5.21 -0.43 -5.25
C HIS A 47 -6.14 -1.63 -4.94
N ALA A 48 -5.71 -2.54 -4.07
CA ALA A 48 -6.55 -3.66 -3.63
C ALA A 48 -7.84 -3.20 -2.91
N LEU A 49 -7.76 -2.15 -2.09
CA LEU A 49 -8.94 -1.57 -1.45
C LEU A 49 -9.88 -0.89 -2.45
N GLU A 50 -9.34 -0.14 -3.41
CA GLU A 50 -10.11 0.51 -4.48
C GLU A 50 -10.87 -0.53 -5.31
N LEU A 51 -10.20 -1.61 -5.75
CA LEU A 51 -10.83 -2.73 -6.47
C LEU A 51 -11.94 -3.41 -5.65
N CYS A 52 -11.83 -3.38 -4.32
CA CYS A 52 -12.81 -3.99 -3.41
C CYS A 52 -13.86 -3.00 -2.89
N GLY A 53 -13.89 -1.75 -3.38
CA GLY A 53 -14.81 -0.70 -2.92
C GLY A 53 -14.65 -0.38 -1.43
N GLY A 54 -13.43 -0.42 -0.91
CA GLY A 54 -13.12 -0.19 0.51
C GLY A 54 -13.41 -1.38 1.44
N ASN A 55 -13.87 -2.52 0.91
CA ASN A 55 -14.13 -3.71 1.71
C ASN A 55 -12.83 -4.44 2.06
N GLN A 56 -12.35 -4.25 3.28
CA GLN A 56 -11.13 -4.87 3.80
C GLN A 56 -11.16 -6.41 3.78
N LEU A 57 -12.32 -7.03 3.97
CA LEU A 57 -12.42 -8.49 3.95
C LEU A 57 -12.19 -9.03 2.52
N LYS A 58 -12.78 -8.36 1.52
CA LYS A 58 -12.56 -8.70 0.11
C LYS A 58 -11.13 -8.40 -0.31
N ALA A 59 -10.57 -7.26 0.09
CA ALA A 59 -9.18 -6.90 -0.19
C ALA A 59 -8.20 -7.90 0.44
N ALA A 60 -8.44 -8.34 1.67
CA ALA A 60 -7.61 -9.35 2.33
C ALA A 60 -7.65 -10.69 1.59
N LYS A 61 -8.83 -11.11 1.11
CA LYS A 61 -8.98 -12.30 0.28
C LYS A 61 -8.26 -12.16 -1.07
N LEU A 62 -8.38 -11.01 -1.73
CA LEU A 62 -7.71 -10.71 -2.99
C LEU A 62 -6.18 -10.73 -2.85
N LEU A 63 -5.67 -10.17 -1.76
CA LEU A 63 -4.24 -10.13 -1.45
C LEU A 63 -3.70 -11.46 -0.89
N GLY A 64 -4.57 -12.43 -0.59
CA GLY A 64 -4.17 -13.71 0.00
C GLY A 64 -3.59 -13.60 1.42
N ILE A 65 -3.91 -12.54 2.17
CA ILE A 65 -3.40 -12.32 3.53
C ILE A 65 -4.54 -12.34 4.55
N ASN A 66 -4.19 -12.65 5.79
CA ASN A 66 -5.14 -12.56 6.89
C ASN A 66 -5.67 -11.12 7.03
N ARG A 67 -6.99 -10.94 7.19
CA ARG A 67 -7.63 -9.62 7.44
C ARG A 67 -6.97 -8.88 8.60
N ASN A 68 -6.58 -9.58 9.66
CA ASN A 68 -5.91 -8.95 10.81
C ASN A 68 -4.56 -8.36 10.41
N THR A 69 -3.82 -9.05 9.55
CA THR A 69 -2.55 -8.58 8.98
C THR A 69 -2.79 -7.37 8.08
N LEU A 70 -3.76 -7.44 7.17
CA LEU A 70 -4.15 -6.30 6.33
C LEU A 70 -4.49 -5.08 7.18
N ARG A 71 -5.34 -5.23 8.20
CA ARG A 71 -5.73 -4.14 9.10
C ARG A 71 -4.53 -3.53 9.83
N LYS A 72 -3.59 -4.35 10.31
CA LYS A 72 -2.35 -3.86 10.93
C LYS A 72 -1.51 -3.06 9.92
N ARG A 73 -1.35 -3.57 8.69
CA ARG A 73 -0.59 -2.89 7.62
C ARG A 73 -1.24 -1.57 7.21
N LEU A 74 -2.56 -1.54 7.01
CA LEU A 74 -3.31 -0.31 6.68
C LEU A 74 -3.16 0.77 7.76
N ARG A 75 -3.14 0.40 9.05
CA ARG A 75 -2.88 1.35 10.14
C ARG A 75 -1.45 1.88 10.13
N LEU A 76 -0.47 1.00 9.94
CA LEU A 76 0.95 1.38 9.89
C LEU A 76 1.24 2.32 8.72
N LEU A 77 0.50 2.17 7.62
CA LEU A 77 0.63 2.97 6.41
C LEU A 77 -0.30 4.19 6.37
N GLY A 78 -1.04 4.46 7.47
CA GLY A 78 -1.94 5.63 7.57
C GLY A 78 -3.21 5.57 6.72
N LEU A 79 -3.50 4.42 6.08
CA LEU A 79 -4.69 4.19 5.25
C LEU A 79 -5.96 3.92 6.08
N LEU A 80 -5.82 3.68 7.39
CA LEU A 80 -6.92 3.57 8.33
C LEU A 80 -6.69 4.48 9.53
N PRO A 81 -7.72 5.21 10.01
CA PRO A 81 -7.61 5.92 11.28
C PRO A 81 -7.26 4.94 12.41
N VAL A 82 -6.30 5.33 13.24
CA VAL A 82 -5.98 4.65 14.49
C VAL A 82 -7.25 4.65 15.34
N ALA A 83 -7.84 3.48 15.53
CA ALA A 83 -9.03 3.32 16.36
C ALA A 83 -8.63 3.59 17.81
N GLY A 84 -8.78 4.85 18.21
CA GLY A 84 -8.39 5.41 19.50
C GLY A 84 -8.89 6.84 19.76
N THR A 85 -9.54 7.52 18.81
CA THR A 85 -10.25 8.78 19.09
C THR A 85 -11.75 8.52 19.15
N ASN A 86 -12.27 8.54 20.38
CA ASN A 86 -13.71 8.65 20.64
C ASN A 86 -14.28 9.87 19.91
N GLY A 87 -15.55 9.76 19.52
CA GLY A 87 -16.20 10.62 18.54
C GLY A 87 -15.98 12.13 18.69
N ALA A 88 -15.60 12.75 17.57
CA ALA A 88 -15.81 14.17 17.31
C ALA A 88 -16.33 14.31 15.87
N LYS A 89 -17.65 14.51 15.79
CA LYS A 89 -18.46 15.10 14.70
C LYS A 89 -17.88 15.06 13.28
N ALA A 90 -18.44 14.16 12.45
CA ALA A 90 -18.61 14.44 11.02
C ALA A 90 -19.78 15.41 10.86
N GLY A 91 -19.50 16.70 10.99
CA GLY A 91 -20.40 17.79 10.58
C GLY A 91 -20.00 18.26 9.18
N SER A 92 -20.95 18.15 8.25
CA SER A 92 -21.23 19.06 7.11
C SER A 92 -20.07 19.78 6.39
N ALA A 93 -19.91 19.49 5.10
CA ALA A 93 -19.74 20.50 4.03
C ALA A 93 -19.90 19.77 2.67
N ALA A 94 -21.05 19.92 2.02
CA ALA A 94 -21.29 20.89 0.95
C ALA A 94 -20.75 20.42 -0.43
N ARG A 95 -21.69 20.02 -1.30
CA ARG A 95 -21.52 19.97 -2.76
C ARG A 95 -21.45 21.41 -3.29
N PRO A 96 -20.51 21.78 -4.16
CA PRO A 96 -20.62 23.01 -4.94
C PRO A 96 -21.57 22.82 -6.15
N ALA A 97 -22.07 23.97 -6.61
CA ALA A 97 -23.18 24.21 -7.53
C ALA A 97 -23.11 23.51 -8.90
#